data_AF-A0A7S0GQY8-F1
#
_entry.id   AF-A0A7S0GQY8-F1
#
_cell.length_a   1.000
_cell.length_b   1.000
_cell.length_c   1.000
_cell.angle_alpha   90.00
_cell.angle_beta   90.00
_cell.angle_gamma   90.00
#
_symmetry.space_group_name_H-M   'P 1'
#
loop_
_entity.id
_entity.type
_entity.pdbx_description
1 polymer ?
#
loop_
_entity_poly.entity_id
_entity_poly.type
_entity_poly.pdbx_seq_one_letter_code
_entity_poly.pdbx_strand_id
1 'polypeptide(L)'
;MWKGNSDTKGLIRVPVLPIANRLIAFTLENTCSYENLIPIPALIQAMLPIIITLADGRSFGDNSSYSVAAVVMAAITVFIYFSVALTFLDTGRVDNQRRARVIQAVGALIDYEAPLRHKNSMCGMTMFIDLAWPQNVSTWMRFRWLLLNLGGQYRARITLYTSYVSVLTLGLIMYALIGFFLGTVNIVTVCTVAWSLLCLGYFLGSSIWYGSATNEQFTTQARSISRIQLKLREIRADYQKSHKFKSSLRRQKIDCRLKRADMLLETALLLLDHDSKLEPVTILGFEASKELYTTMATLVGGAVGAILVEVYFNASG
;
A
#
# COMPACT_ATOMS: atom_id res chain seq x y z
N MET A 1 -34.82 -21.74 8.66
CA MET A 1 -36.14 -21.13 8.98
C MET A 1 -35.94 -19.64 9.21
N TRP A 2 -35.96 -18.83 8.13
CA TRP A 2 -35.94 -17.37 8.24
C TRP A 2 -37.30 -16.95 8.80
N LYS A 3 -37.37 -16.66 10.11
CA LYS A 3 -38.49 -15.90 10.65
C LYS A 3 -38.33 -14.48 10.10
N GLY A 4 -39.07 -14.19 9.04
CA GLY A 4 -39.28 -12.83 8.58
C GLY A 4 -39.97 -12.06 9.70
N ASN A 5 -39.18 -11.38 10.53
CA ASN A 5 -39.71 -10.38 11.43
C ASN A 5 -40.13 -9.20 10.57
N SER A 6 -41.42 -8.96 10.62
CA SER A 6 -42.18 -7.87 10.02
C SER A 6 -41.86 -6.51 10.67
N ASP A 7 -40.58 -6.19 10.82
CA ASP A 7 -40.08 -4.88 11.22
C ASP A 7 -39.32 -4.25 10.06
N THR A 8 -40.03 -3.97 8.97
CA THR A 8 -39.62 -3.00 7.95
C THR A 8 -39.79 -1.55 8.47
N LYS A 9 -39.44 -1.31 9.74
CA LYS A 9 -39.28 0.01 10.38
C LYS A 9 -37.83 0.15 10.86
N GLY A 10 -36.93 0.10 9.89
CA GLY A 10 -35.49 0.19 10.09
C GLY A 10 -34.73 -0.02 8.79
N LEU A 11 -35.40 0.23 7.65
CA LEU A 11 -34.81 0.19 6.33
C LEU A 11 -33.95 1.45 6.20
N ILE A 12 -32.78 1.43 6.84
CA ILE A 12 -31.78 2.44 6.60
C ILE A 12 -31.38 2.23 5.15
N ARG A 13 -31.96 3.03 4.23
CA ARG A 13 -31.26 3.44 3.02
C ARG A 13 -29.95 3.97 3.53
N VAL A 14 -28.91 3.14 3.56
CA VAL A 14 -27.63 3.54 4.11
C VAL A 14 -27.24 4.78 3.33
N PRO A 15 -27.26 5.96 3.95
CA PRO A 15 -26.96 7.17 3.22
C PRO A 15 -25.48 7.02 2.87
N VAL A 16 -25.22 6.89 1.57
CA VAL A 16 -23.87 6.72 1.03
C VAL A 16 -22.99 7.91 1.47
N LEU A 17 -23.62 9.06 1.69
CA LEU A 17 -22.99 10.31 2.04
C LEU A 17 -22.34 10.30 3.45
N PRO A 18 -22.98 9.85 4.55
CA PRO A 18 -22.30 9.61 5.83
C PRO A 18 -21.17 8.58 5.79
N ILE A 19 -21.31 7.50 5.01
CA ILE A 19 -20.22 6.52 4.84
C ILE A 19 -19.05 7.17 4.11
N ALA A 20 -19.33 7.86 3.00
CA ALA A 20 -18.33 8.61 2.25
C ALA A 20 -17.64 9.65 3.13
N ASN A 21 -18.38 10.44 3.90
CA ASN A 21 -17.83 11.47 4.78
C ASN A 21 -16.94 10.88 5.89
N ARG A 22 -17.32 9.73 6.47
CA ARG A 22 -16.46 9.06 7.46
C ARG A 22 -15.22 8.44 6.82
N LEU A 23 -15.34 7.88 5.62
CA LEU A 23 -14.18 7.37 4.87
C LEU A 23 -13.25 8.50 4.45
N ILE A 24 -13.79 9.65 4.05
CA ILE A 24 -13.03 10.87 3.73
C ILE A 24 -12.31 11.38 4.99
N ALA A 25 -13.03 11.53 6.12
CA ALA A 25 -12.43 11.92 7.40
C ALA A 25 -11.32 10.95 7.82
N PHE A 26 -11.56 9.64 7.71
CA PHE A 26 -10.56 8.62 7.97
C PHE A 26 -9.35 8.70 7.02
N THR A 27 -9.55 9.05 5.74
CA THR A 27 -8.42 9.29 4.83
C THR A 27 -7.64 10.54 5.17
N LEU A 28 -8.30 11.60 5.65
CA LEU A 28 -7.68 12.86 6.07
C LEU A 28 -6.89 12.70 7.38
N GLU A 29 -7.39 11.95 8.35
CA GLU A 29 -6.66 11.61 9.58
C GLU A 29 -5.40 10.79 9.31
N ASN A 30 -5.33 10.14 8.14
CA ASN A 30 -4.23 9.28 7.73
C ASN A 30 -3.38 9.86 6.59
N THR A 31 -3.54 11.15 6.26
CA THR A 31 -2.58 11.84 5.37
C THR A 31 -1.27 12.12 6.11
N CYS A 32 -0.13 12.12 5.40
CA CYS A 32 1.17 12.53 5.94
C CYS A 32 1.01 13.85 6.71
N SER A 33 1.38 13.87 7.99
CA SER A 33 1.80 15.14 8.58
C SER A 33 3.14 15.50 7.96
N TYR A 34 3.14 16.52 7.10
CA TYR A 34 4.36 17.09 6.51
C TYR A 34 5.36 17.58 7.58
N GLU A 35 4.93 17.70 8.84
CA GLU A 35 5.78 18.08 9.97
C GLU A 35 6.74 16.96 10.39
N ASN A 36 6.44 15.70 10.08
CA ASN A 36 7.27 14.54 10.43
C ASN A 36 8.20 14.10 9.28
N LEU A 37 8.40 14.94 8.28
CA LEU A 37 8.99 14.56 7.01
C LEU A 37 10.52 14.48 7.10
N ILE A 38 10.95 13.38 7.73
CA ILE A 38 12.22 12.65 7.71
C ILE A 38 13.47 13.49 7.38
N PRO A 39 13.86 14.43 8.27
CA PRO A 39 15.18 15.06 8.20
C PRO A 39 16.28 14.13 8.74
N ILE A 40 15.93 13.17 9.61
CA ILE A 40 16.92 12.41 10.39
C ILE A 40 17.77 11.47 9.52
N PRO A 41 17.21 10.53 8.73
CA PRO A 41 17.98 9.72 7.80
C PRO A 41 18.82 10.50 6.77
N ALA A 42 18.32 11.63 6.30
CA ALA A 42 19.07 12.51 5.39
C ALA A 42 20.21 13.24 6.11
N LEU A 43 19.98 13.66 7.36
CA LEU A 43 21.01 14.23 8.20
C LEU A 43 22.10 13.21 8.52
N ILE A 44 21.72 11.97 8.88
CA ILE A 44 22.67 10.87 9.11
C ILE A 44 23.50 10.64 7.85
N GLN A 45 22.87 10.55 6.67
CA GLN A 45 23.59 10.35 5.40
C GLN A 45 24.57 11.49 5.09
N ALA A 46 24.18 12.73 5.35
CA ALA A 46 25.02 13.90 5.12
C ALA A 46 26.18 13.99 6.13
N MET A 47 25.97 13.56 7.37
CA MET A 47 26.97 13.61 8.45
C MET A 47 27.88 12.39 8.50
N LEU A 48 27.47 11.24 7.95
CA LEU A 48 28.24 10.00 7.98
C LEU A 48 29.69 10.17 7.47
N PRO A 49 29.94 10.86 6.34
CA PRO A 49 31.29 11.08 5.86
C PRO A 49 32.14 11.90 6.84
N ILE A 50 31.51 12.89 7.48
CA ILE A 50 32.18 13.79 8.42
C ILE A 50 32.54 13.02 9.70
N ILE A 51 31.60 12.27 10.26
CA ILE A 51 31.79 11.51 11.50
C ILE A 51 32.89 10.46 11.32
N ILE A 52 32.87 9.70 10.22
CA ILE A 52 33.87 8.65 9.98
C ILE A 52 35.26 9.26 9.75
N THR A 53 35.36 10.34 8.98
CA THR A 53 36.65 11.01 8.74
C THR A 53 37.27 11.55 10.05
N LEU A 54 36.43 12.11 10.94
CA LEU A 54 36.86 12.54 12.28
C LEU A 54 37.28 11.37 13.17
N ALA A 55 36.55 10.25 13.12
CA ALA A 55 36.87 9.05 13.89
C ALA A 55 38.21 8.41 13.44
N ASP A 56 38.52 8.46 12.15
CA ASP A 56 39.80 8.01 11.57
C ASP A 56 40.98 8.96 11.87
N GLY A 57 40.73 10.05 12.61
CA GLY A 57 41.76 11.04 12.96
C GLY A 57 42.29 11.85 11.78
N ARG A 58 41.62 11.79 10.63
CA ARG A 58 42.01 12.53 9.42
C ARG A 58 41.43 13.93 9.46
N SER A 59 42.24 14.95 9.16
CA SER A 59 41.73 16.29 8.91
C SER A 59 41.00 16.34 7.57
N PHE A 60 40.00 17.22 7.46
CA PHE A 60 39.33 17.50 6.18
C PHE A 60 40.28 18.29 5.27
N GLY A 61 41.22 17.60 4.63
CA GLY A 61 42.26 18.16 3.77
C GLY A 61 43.38 18.88 4.53
N ASP A 62 44.25 19.56 3.77
CA ASP A 62 45.15 20.59 4.30
C ASP A 62 44.27 21.64 4.99
N ASN A 63 44.62 22.09 6.19
CA ASN A 63 43.85 23.01 7.06
C ASN A 63 43.50 24.40 6.45
N SER A 64 43.51 24.53 5.13
CA SER A 64 42.95 25.63 4.36
C SER A 64 41.44 25.77 4.59
N SER A 65 40.96 27.01 4.67
CA SER A 65 39.52 27.30 4.78
C SER A 65 38.70 26.78 3.60
N TYR A 66 39.35 26.55 2.44
CA TYR A 66 38.71 26.05 1.22
C TYR A 66 38.29 24.58 1.31
N SER A 67 39.09 23.71 1.94
CA SER A 67 38.76 22.29 2.08
C SER A 67 37.56 22.08 3.01
N VAL A 68 37.50 22.83 4.12
CA VAL A 68 36.39 22.79 5.07
C VAL A 68 35.10 23.30 4.42
N ALA A 69 35.17 24.41 3.68
CA ALA A 69 34.02 24.95 2.96
C ALA A 69 33.48 23.95 1.92
N ALA A 70 34.36 23.25 1.19
CA ALA A 70 33.96 22.24 0.21
C ALA A 70 33.23 21.06 0.85
N VAL A 71 33.70 20.56 1.99
CA VAL A 71 33.06 19.47 2.74
C VAL A 71 31.68 19.87 3.26
N VAL A 72 31.55 21.09 3.82
CA VAL A 72 30.26 21.60 4.30
C VAL A 72 29.27 21.74 3.14
N MET A 73 29.70 22.30 2.01
CA MET A 73 28.84 22.44 0.82
C MET A 73 28.43 21.08 0.24
N ALA A 74 29.32 20.09 0.24
CA ALA A 74 29.00 18.73 -0.16
C ALA A 74 27.96 18.10 0.78
N ALA A 75 28.11 18.25 2.09
CA ALA A 75 27.17 17.73 3.08
C ALA A 75 25.78 18.37 2.93
N ILE A 76 25.71 19.69 2.73
CA ILE A 76 24.44 20.41 2.47
C ILE A 76 23.79 19.88 1.18
N THR A 77 24.57 19.69 0.12
CA THR A 77 24.06 19.20 -1.17
C THR A 77 23.50 17.77 -1.03
N VAL A 78 24.23 16.88 -0.35
CA VAL A 78 23.79 15.50 -0.06
C VAL A 78 22.54 15.51 0.80
N PHE A 79 22.49 16.36 1.83
CA PHE A 79 21.32 16.50 2.70
C PHE A 79 20.08 16.90 1.91
N ILE A 80 20.17 17.95 1.08
CA ILE A 80 19.05 18.43 0.27
C ILE A 80 18.60 17.34 -0.71
N TYR A 81 19.53 16.76 -1.46
CA TYR A 81 19.21 15.71 -2.43
C TYR A 81 18.53 14.51 -1.77
N PHE A 82 19.10 13.98 -0.69
CA PHE A 82 18.58 12.79 -0.02
C PHE A 82 17.25 13.08 0.69
N SER A 83 17.08 14.27 1.27
CA SER A 83 15.81 14.70 1.87
C SER A 83 14.69 14.72 0.82
N VAL A 84 14.95 15.28 -0.36
CA VAL A 84 13.98 15.30 -1.47
C VAL A 84 13.68 13.88 -1.95
N ALA A 85 14.70 13.04 -2.13
CA ALA A 85 14.54 11.65 -2.53
C ALA A 85 13.66 10.86 -1.54
N LEU A 86 13.95 10.96 -0.24
CA LEU A 86 13.17 10.31 0.81
C LEU A 86 11.75 10.86 0.90
N THR A 87 11.55 12.15 0.66
CA THR A 87 10.22 12.77 0.62
C THR A 87 9.33 12.11 -0.42
N PHE A 88 9.85 11.91 -1.63
CA PHE A 88 9.09 11.24 -2.70
C PHE A 88 8.80 9.78 -2.36
N LEU A 89 9.79 9.06 -1.81
CA LEU A 89 9.63 7.67 -1.41
C LEU A 89 8.60 7.51 -0.27
N ASP A 90 8.64 8.36 0.75
CA ASP A 90 7.67 8.33 1.85
C ASP A 90 6.27 8.75 1.39
N THR A 91 6.17 9.74 0.52
CA THR A 91 4.89 10.13 -0.09
C THR A 91 4.27 8.96 -0.85
N GLY A 92 5.07 8.21 -1.62
CA GLY A 92 4.62 6.99 -2.29
C GLY A 92 4.20 5.89 -1.31
N ARG A 93 4.96 5.70 -0.23
CA ARG A 93 4.62 4.73 0.83
C ARG A 93 3.29 5.06 1.49
N VAL A 94 3.06 6.31 1.87
CA VAL A 94 1.84 6.74 2.55
C VAL A 94 0.63 6.70 1.62
N ASP A 95 0.79 7.04 0.34
CA ASP A 95 -0.30 6.88 -0.63
C ASP A 95 -0.73 5.41 -0.76
N ASN A 96 0.24 4.49 -0.87
CA ASN A 96 -0.03 3.05 -0.89
C ASN A 96 -0.70 2.56 0.41
N GLN A 97 -0.24 3.04 1.57
CA GLN A 97 -0.82 2.73 2.88
C GLN A 97 -2.28 3.22 2.99
N ARG A 98 -2.55 4.47 2.58
CA ARG A 98 -3.89 5.05 2.56
C ARG A 98 -4.82 4.22 1.68
N ARG A 99 -4.37 3.87 0.48
CA ARG A 99 -5.15 3.06 -0.47
C ARG A 99 -5.48 1.68 0.09
N ALA A 100 -4.50 1.00 0.69
CA ALA A 100 -4.70 -0.30 1.33
C ALA A 100 -5.80 -0.21 2.40
N ARG A 101 -5.76 0.83 3.25
CA ARG A 101 -6.78 1.05 4.29
C ARG A 101 -8.16 1.39 3.73
N VAL A 102 -8.24 2.21 2.69
CA VAL A 102 -9.52 2.54 2.03
C VAL A 102 -10.16 1.29 1.45
N ILE A 103 -9.39 0.47 0.74
CA ILE A 103 -9.88 -0.78 0.15
C ILE A 103 -10.29 -1.77 1.24
N GLN A 104 -9.52 -1.87 2.32
CA GLN A 104 -9.87 -2.69 3.48
C GLN A 104 -11.19 -2.22 4.11
N ALA A 105 -11.38 -0.91 4.28
CA ALA A 105 -12.62 -0.35 4.83
C ALA A 105 -13.82 -0.61 3.90
N VAL A 106 -13.65 -0.46 2.58
CA VAL A 106 -14.70 -0.80 1.59
C VAL A 106 -15.03 -2.29 1.59
N GLY A 107 -14.04 -3.16 1.80
CA GLY A 107 -14.25 -4.60 1.94
C GLY A 107 -15.01 -4.97 3.22
N ALA A 108 -14.71 -4.29 4.33
CA ALA A 108 -15.38 -4.49 5.60
C ALA A 108 -16.89 -4.19 5.54
N LEU A 109 -17.35 -3.34 4.61
CA LEU A 109 -18.78 -3.06 4.38
C LEU A 109 -19.57 -4.27 3.88
N ILE A 110 -18.90 -5.29 3.32
CA ILE A 110 -19.54 -6.49 2.75
C ILE A 110 -19.37 -7.72 3.66
N ASP A 111 -18.35 -7.75 4.51
CA ASP A 111 -18.02 -8.97 5.25
C ASP A 111 -18.90 -9.12 6.52
N TYR A 112 -20.03 -9.81 6.37
CA TYR A 112 -20.97 -10.09 7.46
C TYR A 112 -20.42 -11.01 8.55
N GLU A 113 -19.35 -11.78 8.27
CA GLU A 113 -18.77 -12.78 9.20
C GLU A 113 -17.54 -12.22 9.96
N ALA A 114 -16.99 -11.09 9.54
CA ALA A 114 -15.85 -10.43 10.17
C ALA A 114 -16.06 -9.78 11.57
N PRO A 115 -17.28 -9.37 12.03
CA PRO A 115 -17.39 -8.60 13.28
C PRO A 115 -16.99 -9.39 14.54
N LEU A 116 -16.84 -10.71 14.45
CA LEU A 116 -16.40 -11.55 15.57
C LEU A 116 -14.87 -11.75 15.66
N ARG A 117 -14.10 -11.39 14.62
CA ARG A 117 -12.63 -11.62 14.59
C ARG A 117 -11.75 -10.38 14.79
N HIS A 118 -12.29 -9.17 14.60
CA HIS A 118 -11.51 -7.94 14.75
C HIS A 118 -12.01 -7.07 15.90
N LYS A 119 -11.63 -7.45 17.14
CA LYS A 119 -11.55 -6.53 18.29
C LYS A 119 -10.65 -5.30 18.01
N ASN A 120 -9.86 -5.36 16.93
CA ASN A 120 -8.97 -4.29 16.44
C ASN A 120 -9.47 -3.63 15.15
N SER A 121 -10.77 -3.65 14.83
CA SER A 121 -11.26 -2.93 13.64
C SER A 121 -11.02 -1.42 13.83
N MET A 122 -9.90 -0.93 13.29
CA MET A 122 -9.43 0.46 13.35
C MET A 122 -10.43 1.49 12.81
N CYS A 123 -11.57 1.06 12.27
CA CYS A 123 -12.49 1.92 11.56
C CYS A 123 -13.83 2.16 12.28
N GLY A 124 -14.17 1.41 13.35
CA GLY A 124 -15.43 1.61 14.10
C GLY A 124 -16.72 1.65 13.24
N MET A 125 -16.63 1.25 11.97
CA MET A 125 -17.72 1.32 11.01
C MET A 125 -18.54 0.05 11.16
N THR A 126 -19.63 0.13 11.92
CA THR A 126 -20.62 -0.94 12.11
C THR A 126 -21.69 -0.96 11.01
N MET A 127 -21.44 -0.31 9.86
CA MET A 127 -22.39 -0.23 8.76
C MET A 127 -22.11 -1.34 7.74
N PHE A 128 -23.12 -2.17 7.50
CA PHE A 128 -23.07 -3.27 6.52
C PHE A 128 -23.98 -2.94 5.33
N ILE A 129 -23.50 -3.24 4.12
CA ILE A 129 -24.27 -3.06 2.90
C ILE A 129 -24.95 -4.39 2.57
N ASP A 130 -26.29 -4.40 2.54
CA ASP A 130 -27.00 -5.61 2.20
C ASP A 130 -26.90 -5.94 0.70
N LEU A 131 -26.01 -6.85 0.32
CA LEU A 131 -25.79 -7.26 -1.07
C LEU A 131 -26.92 -8.12 -1.66
N ALA A 132 -27.92 -8.51 -0.85
CA ALA A 132 -29.13 -9.14 -1.37
C ALA A 132 -29.96 -8.17 -2.24
N TRP A 133 -29.74 -6.86 -2.11
CA TRP A 133 -30.44 -5.83 -2.87
C TRP A 133 -29.61 -5.33 -4.06
N PRO A 134 -30.13 -5.40 -5.30
CA PRO A 134 -29.42 -4.93 -6.51
C PRO A 134 -28.91 -3.49 -6.42
N GLN A 135 -29.68 -2.61 -5.78
CA GLN A 135 -29.35 -1.19 -5.64
C GLN A 135 -28.11 -1.00 -4.75
N ASN A 136 -28.00 -1.78 -3.69
CA ASN A 136 -26.88 -1.74 -2.76
C ASN A 136 -25.61 -2.26 -3.42
N VAL A 137 -25.69 -3.36 -4.17
CA VAL A 137 -24.57 -3.89 -4.96
C VAL A 137 -24.07 -2.83 -5.95
N SER A 138 -24.98 -2.20 -6.71
CA SER A 138 -24.61 -1.16 -7.68
C SER A 138 -23.99 0.08 -7.03
N THR A 139 -24.48 0.45 -5.85
CA THR A 139 -23.99 1.61 -5.09
C THR A 139 -22.60 1.33 -4.53
N TRP A 140 -22.40 0.15 -3.96
CA TRP A 140 -21.10 -0.29 -3.46
C TRP A 140 -20.06 -0.34 -4.59
N MET A 141 -20.41 -0.89 -5.76
CA MET A 141 -19.51 -0.93 -6.92
C MET A 141 -19.10 0.48 -7.37
N ARG A 142 -20.05 1.40 -7.51
CA ARG A 142 -19.77 2.80 -7.89
C ARG A 142 -18.92 3.50 -6.86
N PHE A 143 -19.17 3.25 -5.58
CA PHE A 143 -18.41 3.83 -4.48
C PHE A 143 -16.98 3.31 -4.45
N ARG A 144 -16.78 2.00 -4.62
CA ARG A 144 -15.46 1.37 -4.77
C ARG A 144 -14.69 1.96 -5.96
N TRP A 145 -15.34 2.06 -7.13
CA TRP A 145 -14.74 2.63 -8.34
C TRP A 145 -14.32 4.09 -8.13
N LEU A 146 -15.18 4.92 -7.52
CA LEU A 146 -14.85 6.30 -7.22
C LEU A 146 -13.67 6.41 -6.26
N LEU A 147 -13.63 5.59 -5.21
CA LEU A 147 -12.52 5.57 -4.26
C LEU A 147 -11.20 5.07 -4.86
N LEU A 148 -11.24 4.12 -5.79
CA LEU A 148 -10.05 3.63 -6.49
C LEU A 148 -9.50 4.65 -7.48
N ASN A 149 -10.37 5.45 -8.10
CA ASN A 149 -9.96 6.46 -9.09
C ASN A 149 -9.58 7.80 -8.47
N LEU A 150 -9.96 8.05 -7.22
CA LEU A 150 -9.54 9.24 -6.49
C LEU A 150 -8.02 9.27 -6.38
N GLY A 151 -7.40 10.28 -6.99
CA GLY A 151 -5.95 10.46 -6.97
C GLY A 151 -5.18 9.67 -8.03
N GLY A 152 -5.83 9.00 -8.99
CA GLY A 152 -5.15 8.17 -10.00
C GLY A 152 -4.04 8.90 -10.78
N GLN A 153 -4.27 10.15 -11.19
CA GLN A 153 -3.26 10.97 -11.87
C GLN A 153 -2.09 11.35 -10.95
N TYR A 154 -2.37 11.65 -9.68
CA TYR A 154 -1.34 11.96 -8.68
C TYR A 154 -0.47 10.72 -8.42
N ARG A 155 -1.09 9.55 -8.32
CA ARG A 155 -0.40 8.28 -8.16
C ARG A 155 0.53 7.99 -9.33
N ALA A 156 0.07 8.15 -10.56
CA ALA A 156 0.93 7.93 -11.74
C ALA A 156 2.19 8.83 -11.69
N ARG A 157 2.04 10.10 -11.29
CA ARG A 157 3.16 11.02 -11.11
C ARG A 157 4.10 10.59 -9.98
N ILE A 158 3.55 10.24 -8.81
CA ILE A 158 4.33 9.77 -7.67
C ILE A 158 5.11 8.51 -8.04
N THR A 159 4.49 7.53 -8.70
CA THR A 159 5.16 6.30 -9.15
C THR A 159 6.27 6.60 -10.15
N LEU A 160 6.08 7.56 -11.07
CA LEU A 160 7.13 7.97 -12.00
C LEU A 160 8.32 8.58 -11.24
N TYR A 161 8.06 9.51 -10.31
CA TYR A 161 9.12 10.15 -9.53
C TYR A 161 9.84 9.17 -8.61
N THR A 162 9.12 8.29 -7.90
CA THR A 162 9.75 7.25 -7.08
C THR A 162 10.59 6.31 -7.93
N SER A 163 10.11 5.90 -9.11
CA SER A 163 10.88 5.06 -10.03
C SER A 163 12.16 5.73 -10.49
N TYR A 164 12.08 7.00 -10.91
CA TYR A 164 13.26 7.75 -11.34
C TYR A 164 14.29 7.90 -10.21
N VAL A 165 13.84 8.29 -9.01
CA VAL A 165 14.71 8.43 -7.83
C VAL A 165 15.32 7.09 -7.43
N SER A 166 14.56 5.99 -7.46
CA SER A 166 15.06 4.66 -7.15
C SER A 166 16.11 4.17 -8.16
N VAL A 167 15.91 4.41 -9.46
CA VAL A 167 16.91 4.04 -10.48
C VAL A 167 18.20 4.83 -10.31
N LEU A 168 18.10 6.15 -10.08
CA LEU A 168 19.27 7.01 -9.89
C LEU A 168 20.07 6.60 -8.63
N THR A 169 19.37 6.38 -7.52
CA THR A 169 20.00 5.91 -6.27
C THR A 169 20.63 4.53 -6.40
N LEU A 170 19.98 3.58 -7.08
CA LEU A 170 20.57 2.27 -7.41
C LEU A 170 21.81 2.41 -8.30
N GLY A 171 21.79 3.30 -9.29
CA GLY A 171 22.95 3.57 -10.15
C GLY A 171 24.15 4.10 -9.37
N LEU A 172 23.92 5.02 -8.44
CA LEU A 172 24.97 5.54 -7.54
C LEU A 172 25.53 4.46 -6.62
N ILE A 173 24.66 3.59 -6.07
CA ILE A 173 25.07 2.45 -5.24
C ILE A 173 25.95 1.50 -6.05
N MET A 174 25.54 1.14 -7.27
CA MET A 174 26.31 0.24 -8.15
C MET A 174 27.66 0.84 -8.52
N TYR A 175 27.72 2.13 -8.85
CA TYR A 175 28.97 2.84 -9.13
C TYR A 175 29.93 2.75 -7.94
N ALA A 176 29.44 3.01 -6.73
CA ALA A 176 30.25 2.98 -5.53
C ALA A 176 30.70 1.55 -5.15
N LEU A 177 29.85 0.53 -5.37
CA LEU A 177 30.22 -0.87 -5.18
C LEU A 177 31.32 -1.31 -6.15
N ILE A 178 31.23 -0.95 -7.43
CA ILE A 178 32.27 -1.24 -8.42
C ILE A 178 33.60 -0.60 -8.01
N GLY A 179 33.57 0.68 -7.63
CA GLY A 179 34.77 1.37 -7.18
C GLY A 179 35.36 0.77 -5.89
N PHE A 180 34.52 0.20 -5.02
CA PHE A 180 34.99 -0.53 -3.83
C PHE A 180 35.71 -1.83 -4.19
N PHE A 181 35.15 -2.65 -5.07
CA PHE A 181 35.82 -3.88 -5.53
C PHE A 181 37.12 -3.61 -6.31
N LEU A 182 37.23 -2.44 -6.95
CA LEU A 182 38.46 -2.00 -7.61
C LEU A 182 39.50 -1.42 -6.62
N GLY A 183 39.20 -1.36 -5.32
CA GLY A 183 40.07 -0.80 -4.29
C GLY A 183 40.25 0.72 -4.37
N THR A 184 39.42 1.40 -5.17
CA THR A 184 39.51 2.85 -5.42
C THR A 184 38.69 3.69 -4.45
N VAL A 185 37.88 3.04 -3.60
CA VAL A 185 36.83 3.69 -2.80
C VAL A 185 37.09 3.45 -1.31
N ASN A 186 37.03 4.52 -0.53
CA ASN A 186 37.33 4.51 0.90
C ASN A 186 36.23 3.82 1.74
N ILE A 187 36.57 3.41 2.97
CA ILE A 187 35.63 2.85 3.94
C ILE A 187 34.42 3.76 4.21
N VAL A 188 34.65 5.08 4.21
CA VAL A 188 33.61 6.11 4.36
C VAL A 188 32.50 5.95 3.32
N THR A 189 32.90 5.85 2.06
CA THR A 189 32.00 5.68 0.91
C THR A 189 31.22 4.36 1.00
N VAL A 190 31.84 3.29 1.49
CA VAL A 190 31.18 2.00 1.70
C VAL A 190 30.07 2.10 2.76
N CYS A 191 30.34 2.75 3.89
CA CYS A 191 29.34 2.96 4.94
C CYS A 191 28.18 3.86 4.45
N THR A 192 28.45 4.89 3.65
CA THR A 192 27.40 5.74 3.06
C THR A 192 26.51 5.00 2.05
N VAL A 193 27.07 4.03 1.33
CA VAL A 193 26.33 3.16 0.41
C VAL A 193 25.46 2.19 1.18
N ALA A 194 25.99 1.57 2.24
CA ALA A 194 25.23 0.68 3.11
C ALA A 194 24.02 1.39 3.74
N TRP A 195 24.20 2.62 4.25
CA TRP A 195 23.09 3.43 4.78
C TRP A 195 22.04 3.76 3.71
N SER A 196 22.49 4.14 2.51
CA SER A 196 21.61 4.44 1.39
C SER A 196 20.78 3.22 0.98
N LEU A 197 21.41 2.04 0.94
CA LEU A 197 20.75 0.78 0.59
C LEU A 197 19.74 0.35 1.67
N LEU A 198 20.04 0.55 2.95
CA LEU A 198 19.08 0.34 4.05
C LEU A 198 17.86 1.26 3.93
N CYS A 199 18.09 2.56 3.72
CA CYS A 199 17.00 3.52 3.54
C CYS A 199 16.12 3.13 2.34
N LEU A 200 16.73 2.91 1.18
CA LEU A 200 16.03 2.52 -0.04
C LEU A 200 15.25 1.22 0.15
N GLY A 201 15.87 0.21 0.79
CA GLY A 201 15.24 -1.05 1.13
C GLY A 201 14.03 -0.88 2.05
N TYR A 202 14.12 -0.03 3.07
CA TYR A 202 13.00 0.26 3.97
C TYR A 202 11.82 0.91 3.24
N PHE A 203 12.04 1.97 2.46
CA PHE A 203 10.95 2.70 1.80
C PHE A 203 10.31 1.92 0.64
N LEU A 204 11.11 1.27 -0.19
CA LEU A 204 10.59 0.42 -1.26
C LEU A 204 9.95 -0.85 -0.68
N GLY A 205 10.59 -1.49 0.30
CA GLY A 205 10.04 -2.67 0.96
C GLY A 205 8.70 -2.40 1.63
N SER A 206 8.58 -1.30 2.38
CA SER A 206 7.29 -0.91 2.98
C SER A 206 6.23 -0.57 1.93
N SER A 207 6.62 0.05 0.81
CA SER A 207 5.71 0.28 -0.32
C SER A 207 5.19 -1.05 -0.91
N ILE A 208 6.08 -2.03 -1.13
CA ILE A 208 5.72 -3.39 -1.61
C ILE A 208 4.82 -4.09 -0.61
N TRP A 209 5.10 -3.97 0.69
CA TRP A 209 4.25 -4.52 1.74
C TRP A 209 2.81 -4.00 1.63
N TYR A 210 2.62 -2.67 1.59
CA TYR A 210 1.28 -2.09 1.47
C TYR A 210 0.61 -2.38 0.11
N GLY A 211 1.39 -2.44 -0.97
CA GLY A 211 0.91 -2.86 -2.28
C GLY A 211 0.40 -4.31 -2.27
N SER A 212 1.16 -5.23 -1.67
CA SER A 212 0.78 -6.64 -1.55
C SER A 212 -0.45 -6.84 -0.67
N ALA A 213 -0.56 -6.09 0.44
CA ALA A 213 -1.74 -6.10 1.28
C ALA A 213 -2.98 -5.65 0.50
N THR A 214 -2.84 -4.68 -0.42
CA THR A 214 -3.93 -4.23 -1.29
C THR A 214 -4.38 -5.34 -2.25
N ASN A 215 -3.43 -6.01 -2.91
CA ASN A 215 -3.72 -7.12 -3.82
C ASN A 215 -4.40 -8.29 -3.07
N GLU A 216 -3.94 -8.61 -1.87
CA GLU A 216 -4.57 -9.63 -1.00
C GLU A 216 -6.02 -9.26 -0.63
N GLN A 217 -6.30 -7.97 -0.38
CA GLN A 217 -7.67 -7.51 -0.13
C GLN A 217 -8.58 -7.71 -1.34
N PHE A 218 -8.11 -7.50 -2.57
CA PHE A 218 -8.91 -7.78 -3.76
C PHE A 218 -9.31 -9.25 -3.86
N THR A 219 -8.37 -10.17 -3.65
CA THR A 219 -8.66 -11.61 -3.66
C THR A 219 -9.63 -12.01 -2.53
N THR A 220 -9.52 -11.37 -1.37
CA THR A 220 -10.40 -11.61 -0.22
C THR A 220 -11.81 -11.12 -0.49
N GLN A 221 -11.96 -9.93 -1.09
CA GLN A 221 -13.25 -9.37 -1.51
C GLN A 221 -13.90 -10.20 -2.62
N ALA A 222 -13.13 -10.69 -3.58
CA ALA A 222 -13.64 -11.61 -4.60
C ALA A 222 -14.23 -12.88 -3.96
N ARG A 223 -13.52 -13.47 -2.99
CA ARG A 223 -14.01 -14.64 -2.25
C ARG A 223 -15.29 -14.34 -1.46
N SER A 224 -15.38 -13.19 -0.78
CA SER A 224 -16.58 -12.85 -0.01
C SER A 224 -17.80 -12.65 -0.91
N ILE A 225 -17.63 -12.01 -2.06
CA ILE A 225 -18.71 -11.83 -3.05
C ILE A 225 -19.13 -13.17 -3.65
N SER A 226 -18.20 -14.07 -4.00
CA SER A 226 -18.53 -15.41 -4.49
C SER A 226 -19.35 -16.21 -3.48
N ARG A 227 -19.04 -16.12 -2.18
CA ARG A 227 -19.86 -16.74 -1.12
C ARG A 227 -21.28 -16.18 -1.06
N ILE A 228 -21.41 -14.85 -1.16
CA ILE A 228 -22.71 -14.17 -1.14
C ILE A 228 -23.54 -14.57 -2.37
N GLN A 229 -22.90 -14.70 -3.52
CA GLN A 229 -23.55 -15.18 -4.74
C GLN A 229 -24.07 -16.62 -4.58
N LEU A 230 -23.27 -17.52 -4.02
CA LEU A 230 -23.70 -18.90 -3.72
C LEU A 230 -24.91 -18.91 -2.78
N LYS A 231 -24.86 -18.16 -1.67
CA LYS A 231 -25.99 -18.03 -0.73
C LYS A 231 -27.25 -17.49 -1.42
N LEU A 232 -27.12 -16.51 -2.33
CA LEU A 232 -28.26 -15.99 -3.10
C LEU A 232 -28.85 -17.02 -4.07
N ARG A 233 -28.01 -17.83 -4.71
CA ARG A 233 -28.46 -18.92 -5.60
C ARG A 233 -29.17 -20.03 -4.83
N GLU A 234 -28.70 -20.38 -3.64
CA GLU A 234 -29.37 -21.32 -2.74
C GLU A 234 -30.74 -20.80 -2.31
N ILE A 235 -30.83 -19.55 -1.84
CA ILE A 235 -32.11 -18.91 -1.46
C ILE A 235 -33.08 -18.91 -2.64
N ARG A 236 -32.59 -18.63 -3.85
CA ARG A 236 -33.40 -18.65 -5.07
C ARG A 236 -33.93 -20.05 -5.38
N ALA A 237 -33.09 -21.08 -5.29
CA ALA A 237 -33.49 -22.47 -5.50
C ALA A 237 -34.56 -22.92 -4.48
N ASP A 238 -34.40 -22.55 -3.21
CA ASP A 238 -35.38 -22.82 -2.16
C ASP A 238 -36.72 -22.11 -2.41
N TYR A 239 -36.66 -20.86 -2.89
CA TYR A 239 -37.85 -20.08 -3.25
C TYR A 239 -38.59 -20.66 -4.48
N GLN A 240 -37.85 -21.27 -5.41
CA GLN A 240 -38.43 -21.98 -6.56
C GLN A 240 -39.08 -23.31 -6.15
N LYS A 241 -38.53 -24.02 -5.17
CA LYS A 241 -39.10 -25.26 -4.63
C LYS A 241 -40.29 -25.02 -3.68
N SER A 242 -40.39 -23.86 -3.05
CA SER A 242 -41.47 -23.55 -2.11
C SER A 242 -42.82 -23.31 -2.80
N HIS A 243 -43.75 -24.27 -2.67
CA HIS A 243 -45.12 -24.22 -3.20
C HIS A 243 -46.07 -23.23 -2.47
N LYS A 244 -45.60 -22.49 -1.46
CA LYS A 244 -46.46 -21.71 -0.55
C LYS A 244 -46.92 -20.34 -1.06
N PHE A 245 -46.40 -19.83 -2.19
CA PHE A 245 -46.77 -18.50 -2.71
C PHE A 245 -47.75 -18.58 -3.89
N LYS A 246 -49.05 -18.46 -3.60
CA LYS A 246 -50.18 -18.52 -4.55
C LYS A 246 -50.34 -17.28 -5.47
N SER A 247 -49.60 -16.19 -5.28
CA SER A 247 -49.66 -15.02 -6.18
C SER A 247 -48.49 -15.00 -7.15
N SER A 248 -48.77 -15.29 -8.43
CA SER A 248 -47.80 -15.31 -9.54
C SER A 248 -46.97 -14.02 -9.63
N LEU A 249 -47.61 -12.87 -9.41
CA LEU A 249 -47.00 -11.54 -9.53
C LEU A 249 -45.94 -11.21 -8.46
N ARG A 250 -46.18 -11.56 -7.18
CA ARG A 250 -45.18 -11.32 -6.10
C ARG A 250 -43.98 -12.24 -6.27
N ARG A 251 -44.22 -13.50 -6.66
CA ARG A 251 -43.16 -14.47 -6.93
C ARG A 251 -42.28 -14.03 -8.09
N GLN A 252 -42.88 -13.58 -9.19
CA GLN A 252 -42.16 -13.05 -10.35
C GLN A 252 -41.33 -11.81 -10.01
N LYS A 253 -41.88 -10.89 -9.20
CA LYS A 253 -41.16 -9.68 -8.77
C LYS A 253 -39.95 -9.99 -7.90
N ILE A 254 -40.03 -10.99 -7.01
CA ILE A 254 -38.91 -11.42 -6.15
C ILE A 254 -37.87 -12.19 -6.97
N ASP A 255 -38.28 -13.09 -7.86
CA ASP A 255 -37.34 -13.83 -8.72
C ASP A 255 -36.60 -12.89 -9.69
N CYS A 256 -37.30 -11.91 -10.30
CA CYS A 256 -36.65 -10.87 -11.10
C CYS A 256 -35.63 -10.06 -10.29
N ARG A 257 -35.90 -9.77 -9.00
CA ARG A 257 -34.95 -9.05 -8.14
C ARG A 257 -33.73 -9.88 -7.81
N LEU A 258 -33.91 -11.15 -7.44
CA LEU A 258 -32.82 -12.08 -7.15
C LEU A 258 -31.96 -12.32 -8.39
N LYS A 259 -32.59 -12.52 -9.56
CA LYS A 259 -31.87 -12.66 -10.84
C LYS A 259 -31.06 -11.40 -11.17
N ARG A 260 -31.61 -10.21 -10.91
CA ARG A 260 -30.88 -8.94 -11.10
C ARG A 260 -29.73 -8.77 -10.11
N ALA A 261 -29.87 -9.20 -8.87
CA ALA A 261 -28.79 -9.19 -7.88
C ALA A 261 -27.66 -10.15 -8.30
N ASP A 262 -27.99 -11.37 -8.73
CA ASP A 262 -27.03 -12.37 -9.21
C ASP A 262 -26.22 -11.85 -10.41
N MET A 263 -26.89 -11.27 -11.42
CA MET A 263 -26.20 -10.66 -12.58
C MET A 263 -25.26 -9.51 -12.18
N LEU A 264 -25.67 -8.66 -11.21
CA LEU A 264 -24.83 -7.56 -10.74
C LEU A 264 -23.64 -8.05 -9.91
N LEU A 265 -23.80 -9.12 -9.14
CA LEU A 265 -22.71 -9.74 -8.40
C LEU A 265 -21.72 -10.44 -9.33
N GLU A 266 -22.21 -11.09 -10.39
CA GLU A 266 -21.35 -11.65 -11.44
C GLU A 266 -20.54 -10.56 -12.14
N THR A 267 -21.17 -9.42 -12.44
CA THR A 267 -20.45 -8.25 -12.99
C THR A 267 -19.42 -7.72 -11.99
N ALA A 268 -19.76 -7.66 -10.70
CA ALA A 268 -18.84 -7.24 -9.64
C ALA A 268 -17.63 -8.19 -9.53
N LEU A 269 -17.85 -9.50 -9.66
CA LEU A 269 -16.78 -10.51 -9.66
C LEU A 269 -15.88 -10.38 -10.88
N LEU A 270 -16.44 -10.18 -12.08
CA LEU A 270 -15.65 -9.93 -13.28
C LEU A 270 -14.79 -8.68 -13.15
N LEU A 271 -15.34 -7.60 -12.57
CA LEU A 271 -14.58 -6.38 -12.29
C LEU A 271 -13.48 -6.61 -11.25
N LEU A 272 -13.73 -7.38 -10.19
CA LEU A 272 -12.72 -7.73 -9.19
C LEU A 272 -11.63 -8.64 -9.76
N ASP A 273 -12.00 -9.59 -10.61
CA ASP A 273 -11.05 -10.47 -11.29
C ASP A 273 -10.19 -9.66 -12.26
N HIS A 274 -10.78 -8.71 -12.98
CA HIS A 274 -10.07 -7.72 -13.79
C HIS A 274 -9.10 -6.88 -12.95
N ASP A 275 -9.57 -6.25 -11.86
CA ASP A 275 -8.73 -5.43 -10.97
C ASP A 275 -7.57 -6.25 -10.35
N SER A 276 -7.80 -7.53 -10.06
CA SER A 276 -6.78 -8.40 -9.44
C SER A 276 -5.78 -8.99 -10.43
N LYS A 277 -6.18 -9.27 -11.68
CA LYS A 277 -5.33 -9.93 -12.68
C LYS A 277 -4.76 -8.99 -13.74
N LEU A 278 -5.50 -7.95 -14.12
CA LEU A 278 -5.14 -7.08 -15.26
C LEU A 278 -4.58 -5.73 -14.80
N GLU A 279 -4.96 -5.25 -13.62
CA GLU A 279 -4.40 -4.01 -13.03
C GLU A 279 -3.93 -4.18 -11.57
N PRO A 280 -3.05 -5.16 -11.27
CA PRO A 280 -2.53 -5.33 -9.92
C PRO A 280 -1.78 -4.06 -9.47
N VAL A 281 -1.69 -3.85 -8.16
CA VAL A 281 -0.85 -2.77 -7.63
C VAL A 281 0.60 -3.11 -7.94
N THR A 282 1.16 -2.37 -8.90
CA THR A 282 2.56 -2.49 -9.30
C THR A 282 3.44 -1.45 -8.62
N ILE A 283 4.68 -1.83 -8.35
CA ILE A 283 5.74 -0.97 -7.85
C ILE A 283 6.96 -1.20 -8.73
N LEU A 284 7.47 -0.12 -9.34
CA LEU A 284 8.56 -0.20 -10.33
C LEU A 284 8.24 -1.14 -11.51
N GLY A 285 6.95 -1.32 -11.85
CA GLY A 285 6.50 -2.20 -12.93
C GLY A 285 6.30 -3.67 -12.53
N PHE A 286 6.68 -4.07 -11.32
CA PHE A 286 6.45 -5.43 -10.81
C PHE A 286 5.21 -5.49 -9.93
N GLU A 287 4.49 -6.61 -9.99
CA GLU A 287 3.37 -6.87 -9.07
C GLU A 287 3.88 -6.89 -7.62
N ALA A 288 3.26 -6.09 -6.75
CA ALA A 288 3.57 -6.11 -5.34
C ALA A 288 3.06 -7.42 -4.71
N SER A 289 3.97 -8.36 -4.46
CA SER A 289 3.67 -9.65 -3.81
C SER A 289 4.45 -9.79 -2.50
N LYS A 290 3.97 -10.67 -1.60
CA LYS A 290 4.68 -11.00 -0.36
C LYS A 290 6.05 -11.64 -0.64
N GLU A 291 6.15 -12.40 -1.73
CA GLU A 291 7.39 -13.01 -2.20
C GLU A 291 8.39 -11.95 -2.70
N LEU A 292 7.91 -10.91 -3.38
CA LEU A 292 8.75 -9.78 -3.77
C LEU A 292 9.28 -9.03 -2.54
N TYR A 293 8.45 -8.86 -1.51
CA TYR A 293 8.89 -8.27 -0.25
C TYR A 293 9.98 -9.09 0.44
N THR A 294 9.80 -10.41 0.55
CA THR A 294 10.79 -11.28 1.21
C THR A 294 12.10 -11.33 0.43
N THR A 295 12.04 -11.44 -0.90
CA THR A 295 13.24 -11.41 -1.77
C THR A 295 13.97 -10.08 -1.71
N MET A 296 13.25 -8.96 -1.65
CA MET A 296 13.87 -7.65 -1.49
C MET A 296 14.51 -7.49 -0.10
N ALA A 297 13.85 -7.95 0.96
CA ALA A 297 14.39 -7.91 2.32
C ALA A 297 15.65 -8.78 2.45
N THR A 298 15.67 -9.98 1.85
CA THR A 298 16.86 -10.84 1.87
C THR A 298 17.99 -10.26 1.03
N LEU A 299 17.71 -9.67 -0.13
CA LEU A 299 18.72 -9.04 -0.97
C LEU A 299 19.35 -7.83 -0.31
N VAL A 300 18.52 -6.93 0.25
CA VAL A 300 19.01 -5.74 0.97
C VAL A 300 19.78 -6.16 2.23
N GLY A 301 19.22 -7.07 3.04
CA GLY A 301 19.88 -7.56 4.25
C GLY A 301 21.20 -8.28 3.96
N GLY A 302 21.23 -9.12 2.91
CA GLY A 302 22.41 -9.82 2.46
C GLY A 302 23.49 -8.89 1.93
N ALA A 303 23.13 -7.89 1.12
CA ALA A 303 24.06 -6.90 0.60
C ALA A 303 24.68 -6.05 1.72
N VAL A 304 23.86 -5.56 2.68
CA VAL A 304 24.37 -4.81 3.83
C VAL A 304 25.25 -5.69 4.70
N GLY A 305 24.84 -6.94 4.96
CA GLY A 305 25.64 -7.90 5.71
C GLY A 305 27.00 -8.16 5.08
N ALA A 306 27.04 -8.40 3.76
CA ALA A 306 28.28 -8.60 3.02
C ALA A 306 29.20 -7.37 3.10
N ILE A 307 28.64 -6.17 2.94
CA ILE A 307 29.38 -4.92 3.06
C ILE A 307 29.99 -4.77 4.47
N LEU A 308 29.22 -5.04 5.52
CA LEU A 308 29.69 -4.92 6.90
C LEU A 308 30.78 -5.95 7.25
N VAL A 309 30.67 -7.18 6.75
CA VAL A 309 31.68 -8.23 6.93
C VAL A 309 33.00 -7.81 6.26
N GLU A 310 32.93 -7.30 5.03
CA GLU A 310 34.12 -6.87 4.30
C GLU A 310 34.79 -5.65 4.96
N VAL A 311 33.99 -4.71 5.49
CA VAL A 311 34.48 -3.58 6.28
C VAL A 311 35.18 -4.07 7.55
N TYR A 312 34.63 -5.06 8.24
CA TYR A 312 35.23 -5.63 9.44
C TYR A 312 36.58 -6.29 9.16
N PHE A 313 36.66 -7.11 8.10
CA PHE A 313 37.91 -7.77 7.72
C PHE A 313 39.00 -6.77 7.32
N ASN A 314 38.67 -5.77 6.49
CA ASN A 314 39.61 -4.73 6.08
C ASN A 314 40.05 -3.79 7.21
N ALA A 315 39.25 -3.66 8.28
CA ALA A 315 39.64 -2.89 9.47
C ALA A 315 40.52 -3.69 10.45
N SER A 316 40.57 -5.02 10.32
CA SER A 316 41.29 -5.93 11.23
C SER A 316 42.65 -6.41 10.72
N GLY A 317 42.98 -6.13 9.45
CA GLY A 317 44.28 -6.43 8.82
C GLY A 317 45.14 -5.19 8.72
#